data_AF-B7PIE2-F1
#
_entry.id   AF-B7PIE2-F1
#
_cell.length_a   1.000
_cell.length_b   1.000
_cell.length_c   1.000
_cell.angle_alpha   90.00
_cell.angle_beta   90.00
_cell.angle_gamma   90.00
#
_symmetry.space_group_name_H-M   'P 1'
#
loop_
_entity.id
_entity.type
_entity.pdbx_description
1 polymer ?
#
loop_
_entity_poly.entity_id
_entity_poly.type
_entity_poly.pdbx_seq_one_letter_code
_entity_poly.pdbx_strand_id
1 'polypeptide(L)'
;MCVCTTLLLFALLAAASGAVRYCVPVLSLLAEAFGTLVLVRWGCQTSAAFIRRRLFGRILDSAGKAVLITGCDTGFGNLLTRKLATKGYHVYAGCLFSNGGGAQELASISNVTVLQLNVTKEDEIDAAYEAVKRSLGHNGKKSD
;
A
#
# COMPACT_ATOMS: atom_id res chain seq x y z
N MET A 1 76.28 -9.51 15.48
CA MET A 1 74.95 -9.92 16.01
C MET A 1 73.98 -8.74 16.20
N CYS A 2 74.43 -7.50 16.40
CA CYS A 2 73.55 -6.34 16.71
C CYS A 2 72.80 -5.74 15.49
N VAL A 3 73.31 -5.89 14.27
CA VAL A 3 72.75 -5.23 13.06
C VAL A 3 71.57 -5.99 12.45
N CYS A 4 71.53 -7.32 12.61
CA CYS A 4 70.47 -8.16 12.04
C CYS A 4 69.15 -8.06 12.82
N THR A 5 69.24 -7.98 14.16
CA THR A 5 68.07 -7.85 15.04
C THR A 5 67.38 -6.50 14.90
N THR A 6 68.14 -5.42 14.68
CA THR A 6 67.57 -4.09 14.43
C THR A 6 66.88 -4.01 13.07
N LEU A 7 67.48 -4.57 12.00
CA LEU A 7 66.87 -4.65 10.67
C LEU A 7 65.55 -5.44 10.65
N LEU A 8 65.51 -6.59 11.35
CA LEU A 8 64.28 -7.38 11.52
C LEU A 8 63.19 -6.60 12.28
N LEU A 9 63.57 -5.87 13.34
CA LEU A 9 62.62 -5.04 14.09
C LEU A 9 62.06 -3.89 13.23
N PHE A 10 62.91 -3.23 12.44
CA PHE A 10 62.46 -2.19 11.50
C PHE A 10 61.53 -2.73 10.41
N ALA A 11 61.84 -3.91 9.86
CA ALA A 11 60.97 -4.56 8.87
C ALA A 11 59.59 -4.93 9.44
N LEU A 12 59.55 -5.43 10.69
CA LEU A 12 58.29 -5.75 11.38
C LEU A 12 57.48 -4.49 11.71
N LEU A 13 58.12 -3.40 12.16
CA LEU A 13 57.46 -2.12 12.43
C LEU A 13 56.94 -1.45 11.13
N ALA A 14 57.70 -1.55 10.03
CA ALA A 14 57.27 -1.07 8.72
C ALA A 14 56.08 -1.88 8.18
N ALA A 15 56.10 -3.20 8.35
CA ALA A 15 54.98 -4.06 7.96
C ALA A 15 53.73 -3.80 8.80
N ALA A 16 53.88 -3.63 10.13
CA ALA A 16 52.78 -3.31 11.03
C ALA A 16 52.17 -1.94 10.73
N SER A 17 52.99 -0.91 10.50
CA SER A 17 52.51 0.43 10.13
C SER A 17 51.86 0.47 8.75
N GLY A 18 52.36 -0.30 7.77
CA GLY A 18 51.73 -0.47 6.47
C GLY A 18 50.36 -1.16 6.56
N ALA A 19 50.27 -2.24 7.36
CA ALA A 19 49.01 -2.95 7.61
C ALA A 19 48.00 -2.06 8.32
N VAL A 20 48.41 -1.28 9.33
CA VAL A 20 47.53 -0.32 10.02
C VAL A 20 47.06 0.78 9.05
N ARG A 21 47.96 1.33 8.24
CA ARG A 21 47.64 2.39 7.28
C ARG A 21 46.71 1.93 6.15
N TYR A 22 46.66 0.63 5.86
CA TYR A 22 45.71 0.04 4.92
C TYR A 22 44.40 -0.40 5.58
N CYS A 23 44.47 -1.04 6.75
CA CYS A 23 43.31 -1.64 7.40
C CYS A 23 42.38 -0.59 8.03
N VAL A 24 42.94 0.48 8.61
CA VAL A 24 42.14 1.57 9.22
C VAL A 24 41.24 2.29 8.21
N PRO A 25 41.70 2.74 7.01
CA PRO A 25 40.83 3.41 6.05
C PRO A 25 39.82 2.45 5.38
N VAL A 26 40.18 1.17 5.20
CA VAL A 26 39.24 0.17 4.68
C VAL A 26 38.12 -0.08 5.70
N LEU A 27 38.45 -0.22 6.98
CA LEU A 27 37.46 -0.41 8.04
C LEU A 27 36.58 0.83 8.22
N SER A 28 37.14 2.04 8.13
CA SER A 28 36.35 3.28 8.21
C SER A 28 35.42 3.45 7.02
N LEU A 29 35.88 3.13 5.79
CA LEU A 29 35.04 3.18 4.59
C LEU A 29 33.87 2.20 4.68
N LEU A 30 34.11 0.99 5.18
CA LEU A 30 33.05 0.01 5.42
C LEU A 30 32.06 0.53 6.46
N ALA A 31 32.53 1.08 7.59
CA ALA A 31 31.67 1.62 8.63
C ALA A 31 30.77 2.78 8.11
N GLU A 32 31.31 3.68 7.30
CA GLU A 32 30.56 4.76 6.66
C GLU A 32 29.52 4.23 5.66
N ALA A 33 29.87 3.23 4.86
CA ALA A 33 28.95 2.60 3.91
C ALA A 33 27.79 1.89 4.63
N PHE A 34 28.09 1.11 5.68
CA PHE A 34 27.06 0.46 6.50
C PHE A 34 26.17 1.48 7.21
N GLY A 35 26.75 2.54 7.78
CA GLY A 35 26.00 3.62 8.42
C GLY A 35 25.05 4.31 7.45
N THR A 36 25.53 4.65 6.25
CA THR A 36 24.72 5.28 5.20
C THR A 36 23.57 4.38 4.76
N LEU A 37 23.83 3.08 4.56
CA LEU A 37 22.79 2.13 4.17
C LEU A 37 21.69 2.01 5.23
N VAL A 38 22.07 1.94 6.52
CA VAL A 38 21.11 1.88 7.63
C VAL A 38 20.27 3.15 7.72
N LEU A 39 20.91 4.33 7.64
CA LEU A 39 20.20 5.62 7.70
C LEU A 39 19.26 5.81 6.51
N VAL A 40 19.70 5.48 5.30
CA VAL A 40 18.85 5.56 4.10
C VAL A 40 17.67 4.59 4.21
N ARG A 41 17.91 3.34 4.63
CA ARG A 41 16.85 2.35 4.79
C ARG A 41 15.84 2.77 5.85
N TRP A 42 16.30 3.23 7.01
CA TRP A 42 15.46 3.73 8.09
C TRP A 42 14.68 4.98 7.67
N GLY A 43 15.33 5.92 6.98
CA GLY A 43 14.70 7.11 6.40
C GLY A 43 13.63 6.78 5.37
N CYS A 44 13.91 5.87 4.43
CA CYS A 44 12.93 5.40 3.44
C CYS A 44 11.76 4.66 4.09
N GLN A 45 12.01 3.79 5.08
CA GLN A 45 10.94 3.05 5.76
C GLN A 45 10.04 3.96 6.61
N THR A 46 10.64 4.89 7.36
CA THR A 46 9.90 5.84 8.20
C THR A 46 9.12 6.85 7.36
N SER A 47 9.72 7.39 6.30
CA SER A 47 9.02 8.26 5.35
C SER A 47 7.89 7.52 4.61
N ALA A 48 8.12 6.30 4.13
CA ALA A 48 7.06 5.49 3.51
C ALA A 48 5.93 5.18 4.50
N ALA A 49 6.26 4.84 5.74
CA ALA A 49 5.26 4.62 6.79
C ALA A 49 4.50 5.90 7.13
N PHE A 50 5.17 7.04 7.18
CA PHE A 50 4.57 8.34 7.44
C PHE A 50 3.63 8.78 6.31
N ILE A 51 4.10 8.70 5.06
CA ILE A 51 3.30 8.96 3.86
C ILE A 51 2.09 8.04 3.85
N ARG A 52 2.28 6.75 4.13
CA ARG A 52 1.18 5.78 4.18
C ARG A 52 0.14 6.15 5.23
N ARG A 53 0.57 6.54 6.43
CA ARG A 53 -0.35 6.96 7.51
C ARG A 53 -1.05 8.27 7.19
N ARG A 54 -0.35 9.24 6.60
CA ARG A 54 -0.92 10.58 6.37
C ARG A 54 -1.83 10.63 5.14
N LEU A 55 -1.48 9.89 4.08
CA LEU A 55 -2.29 9.82 2.87
C LEU A 55 -3.40 8.76 2.96
N PHE A 56 -3.08 7.55 3.42
CA PHE A 56 -4.03 6.42 3.44
C PHE A 56 -4.65 6.12 4.81
N GLY A 57 -4.30 6.88 5.86
CA GLY A 57 -4.82 6.66 7.22
C GLY A 57 -6.08 7.45 7.56
N ARG A 58 -6.66 8.21 6.63
CA ARG A 58 -7.98 8.80 6.83
C ARG A 58 -9.04 7.69 6.76
N ILE A 59 -9.32 7.07 7.90
CA ILE A 59 -10.46 6.20 8.07
C ILE A 59 -11.68 7.11 8.00
N LEU A 60 -12.35 7.11 6.85
CA LEU A 60 -13.65 7.75 6.74
C LEU A 60 -14.63 6.91 7.55
N ASP A 61 -15.41 7.57 8.40
CA ASP A 61 -16.57 6.94 9.02
C ASP A 61 -17.48 6.39 7.92
N SER A 62 -17.81 5.11 8.04
CA SER A 62 -18.64 4.37 7.10
C SER A 62 -20.13 4.62 7.35
N ALA A 63 -20.50 5.12 8.53
CA ALA A 63 -21.89 5.38 8.88
C ALA A 63 -22.52 6.40 7.92
N GLY A 64 -23.63 5.98 7.28
CA GLY A 64 -24.40 6.83 6.36
C GLY A 64 -23.72 7.08 5.00
N LYS A 65 -22.60 6.45 4.69
CA LYS A 65 -21.92 6.59 3.39
C LYS A 65 -22.17 5.38 2.52
N ALA A 66 -22.40 5.65 1.24
CA ALA A 66 -22.50 4.61 0.22
C ALA A 66 -21.43 4.78 -0.85
N VAL A 67 -21.07 3.68 -1.49
CA VAL A 67 -20.06 3.63 -2.56
C VAL A 67 -20.63 2.86 -3.74
N LEU A 68 -20.52 3.41 -4.95
CA LEU A 68 -20.81 2.69 -6.20
C LEU A 68 -19.50 2.14 -6.76
N ILE A 69 -19.43 0.85 -7.05
CA ILE A 69 -18.29 0.19 -7.68
C ILE A 69 -18.76 -0.40 -9.00
N THR A 70 -18.02 -0.19 -10.08
CA THR A 70 -18.28 -0.80 -11.39
C THR A 70 -17.40 -2.03 -11.59
N GLY A 71 -17.84 -2.98 -12.43
CA GLY A 71 -17.08 -4.20 -12.70
C GLY A 71 -16.97 -5.15 -11.50
N CYS A 72 -18.09 -5.41 -10.83
CA CYS A 72 -18.13 -6.24 -9.62
C CYS A 72 -18.37 -7.73 -9.87
N ASP A 73 -18.52 -8.15 -11.14
CA ASP A 73 -18.80 -9.55 -11.50
C ASP A 73 -17.71 -10.50 -10.99
N THR A 74 -16.43 -10.15 -11.18
CA THR A 74 -15.28 -10.97 -10.77
C THR A 74 -14.06 -10.10 -10.43
N GLY A 75 -13.02 -10.73 -9.86
CA GLY A 75 -11.71 -10.09 -9.68
C GLY A 75 -11.71 -8.96 -8.65
N PHE A 76 -11.03 -7.85 -8.98
CA PHE A 76 -10.76 -6.77 -8.03
C PHE A 76 -12.02 -6.05 -7.54
N GLY A 77 -12.98 -5.76 -8.43
CA GLY A 77 -14.22 -5.08 -8.04
C GLY A 77 -15.07 -5.91 -7.08
N ASN A 78 -15.13 -7.23 -7.27
CA ASN A 78 -15.79 -8.15 -6.36
C ASN A 78 -15.13 -8.15 -4.97
N LEU A 79 -13.80 -8.28 -4.92
CA LEU A 79 -13.03 -8.25 -3.67
C LEU A 79 -13.15 -6.91 -2.95
N LEU A 80 -13.15 -5.79 -3.69
CA LEU A 80 -13.31 -4.46 -3.16
C LEU A 80 -14.70 -4.27 -2.53
N THR A 81 -15.74 -4.75 -3.22
CA THR A 81 -17.13 -4.73 -2.71
C THR A 81 -17.21 -5.44 -1.36
N ARG A 82 -16.69 -6.66 -1.26
CA ARG A 82 -16.66 -7.42 0.00
C ARG A 82 -15.90 -6.69 1.10
N LYS A 83 -14.75 -6.09 0.76
CA LYS A 83 -13.92 -5.37 1.73
C LYS A 83 -14.56 -4.07 2.24
N LEU A 84 -15.32 -3.36 1.40
CA LEU A 84 -16.06 -2.18 1.84
C LEU A 84 -17.32 -2.57 2.61
N ALA A 85 -17.97 -3.66 2.20
CA ALA A 85 -19.11 -4.21 2.93
C ALA A 85 -18.72 -4.62 4.36
N THR A 86 -17.59 -5.33 4.56
CA THR A 86 -17.11 -5.67 5.91
C THR A 86 -16.68 -4.46 6.73
N LYS A 87 -16.34 -3.35 6.09
CA LYS A 87 -16.05 -2.08 6.75
C LYS A 87 -17.30 -1.26 7.08
N GLY A 88 -18.50 -1.77 6.80
CA GLY A 88 -19.77 -1.13 7.15
C GLY A 88 -20.26 -0.07 6.16
N TYR A 89 -19.67 0.02 4.96
CA TYR A 89 -20.21 0.87 3.89
C TYR A 89 -21.42 0.19 3.25
N HIS A 90 -22.40 0.97 2.78
CA HIS A 90 -23.39 0.45 1.84
C HIS A 90 -22.80 0.47 0.44
N VAL A 91 -22.73 -0.66 -0.25
CA VAL A 91 -22.06 -0.75 -1.56
C VAL A 91 -23.07 -1.06 -2.65
N TYR A 92 -23.12 -0.22 -3.67
CA TYR A 92 -23.82 -0.52 -4.92
C TYR A 92 -22.83 -1.19 -5.87
N ALA A 93 -23.06 -2.46 -6.18
CA ALA A 93 -22.18 -3.28 -7.00
C ALA A 93 -22.71 -3.33 -8.44
N GLY A 94 -22.13 -2.49 -9.32
CA GLY A 94 -22.40 -2.50 -10.74
C GLY A 94 -21.75 -3.70 -11.43
N CYS A 95 -22.57 -4.61 -11.92
CA CYS A 95 -22.18 -5.84 -12.60
C CYS A 95 -22.64 -5.80 -14.05
N LEU A 96 -21.82 -6.30 -14.97
CA LEU A 96 -22.21 -6.47 -16.37
C LEU A 96 -23.29 -7.54 -16.51
N PHE A 97 -23.30 -8.54 -15.62
CA PHE A 97 -24.38 -9.52 -15.52
C PHE A 97 -24.81 -9.66 -14.07
N SER A 98 -25.87 -8.96 -13.69
CA SER A 98 -26.49 -9.03 -12.35
C SER A 98 -26.87 -10.46 -11.92
N ASN A 99 -27.14 -11.35 -12.88
CA ASN A 99 -27.44 -12.76 -12.63
C ASN A 99 -26.21 -13.69 -12.63
N GLY A 100 -25.01 -13.17 -12.86
CA GLY A 100 -23.78 -13.96 -12.84
C GLY A 100 -23.46 -14.49 -11.44
N GLY A 101 -22.70 -15.59 -11.35
CA GLY A 101 -22.39 -16.23 -10.06
C GLY A 101 -21.75 -15.28 -9.05
N GLY A 102 -20.77 -14.49 -9.49
CA GLY A 102 -20.11 -13.51 -8.61
C GLY A 102 -21.01 -12.36 -8.17
N ALA A 103 -22.01 -11.99 -8.98
CA ALA A 103 -23.02 -10.98 -8.62
C ALA A 103 -24.03 -11.55 -7.60
N GLN A 104 -24.48 -12.80 -7.77
CA GLN A 104 -25.37 -13.46 -6.80
C GLN A 104 -24.71 -13.63 -5.44
N GLU A 105 -23.42 -13.99 -5.42
CA GLU A 105 -22.67 -14.05 -4.16
C GLU A 105 -22.60 -12.69 -3.46
N LEU A 106 -22.47 -11.59 -4.21
CA LEU A 106 -22.50 -10.24 -3.65
C LEU A 106 -23.91 -9.85 -3.17
N ALA A 107 -24.96 -10.28 -3.87
CA ALA A 107 -26.35 -10.01 -3.48
C ALA A 107 -26.76 -10.67 -2.15
N SER A 108 -26.06 -11.73 -1.74
CA SER A 108 -26.28 -12.36 -0.43
C SER A 108 -25.83 -11.52 0.77
N ILE A 109 -25.06 -10.45 0.52
CA ILE A 109 -24.49 -9.58 1.56
C ILE A 109 -25.48 -8.45 1.88
N SER A 110 -25.87 -8.31 3.16
CA SER A 110 -26.96 -7.42 3.59
C SER A 110 -26.76 -5.92 3.27
N ASN A 111 -25.51 -5.47 3.15
CA ASN A 111 -25.16 -4.08 2.86
C ASN A 111 -24.62 -3.89 1.43
N VAL A 112 -24.92 -4.82 0.52
CA VAL A 112 -24.59 -4.73 -0.89
C VAL A 112 -25.87 -4.77 -1.72
N THR A 113 -26.00 -3.81 -2.64
CA THR A 113 -27.08 -3.78 -3.63
C THR A 113 -26.49 -4.00 -5.00
N VAL A 114 -26.82 -5.11 -5.64
CA VAL A 114 -26.33 -5.42 -7.00
C VAL A 114 -27.16 -4.66 -8.03
N LEU A 115 -26.47 -4.00 -8.96
CA LEU A 115 -27.06 -3.26 -10.07
C LEU A 115 -26.55 -3.81 -11.39
N GLN A 116 -27.45 -3.97 -12.35
CA GLN A 116 -27.10 -4.20 -13.74
C GLN A 116 -26.50 -2.91 -14.31
N LEU A 117 -25.23 -2.93 -14.73
CA LEU A 117 -24.54 -1.74 -15.23
C LEU A 117 -23.47 -2.11 -16.27
N ASN A 118 -23.79 -1.89 -17.54
CA ASN A 118 -22.82 -1.77 -18.60
C ASN A 118 -22.40 -0.31 -18.82
N VAL A 119 -21.14 0.01 -18.52
CA VAL A 119 -20.57 1.37 -18.67
C VAL A 119 -20.47 1.86 -20.13
N THR A 120 -20.72 1.00 -21.12
CA THR A 120 -20.74 1.41 -22.53
C THR A 120 -22.14 1.75 -23.04
N LYS A 121 -23.19 1.56 -22.23
CA LYS A 121 -24.58 1.85 -22.60
C LYS A 121 -25.16 2.93 -21.70
N GLU A 122 -25.53 4.05 -22.29
CA GLU A 122 -26.09 5.21 -21.58
C GLU A 122 -27.39 4.85 -20.84
N ASP A 123 -28.27 4.06 -21.46
CA ASP A 123 -29.52 3.62 -20.83
C ASP A 123 -29.30 2.86 -19.50
N GLU A 124 -28.27 2.00 -19.44
CA GLU A 124 -27.95 1.23 -18.22
C GLU A 124 -27.27 2.13 -17.17
N ILE A 125 -26.50 3.14 -17.60
CA ILE A 125 -25.90 4.14 -16.72
C ILE A 125 -26.99 4.99 -16.07
N ASP A 126 -27.95 5.49 -16.84
CA ASP A 126 -29.06 6.31 -16.34
C ASP A 126 -29.96 5.52 -15.38
N ALA A 127 -30.25 4.27 -15.71
CA ALA A 127 -31.01 3.38 -14.83
C ALA A 127 -30.28 3.14 -13.50
N ALA A 128 -28.97 2.88 -13.53
CA ALA A 128 -28.18 2.71 -12.32
C ALA A 128 -28.09 4.00 -11.49
N TYR A 129 -27.92 5.15 -12.14
CA TYR A 129 -27.91 6.46 -11.50
C TYR A 129 -29.22 6.73 -10.77
N GLU A 130 -30.36 6.52 -11.44
CA GLU A 130 -31.68 6.73 -10.84
C GLU A 130 -31.96 5.74 -9.70
N ALA A 131 -31.52 4.48 -9.82
CA ALA A 131 -31.62 3.50 -8.74
C ALA A 131 -30.84 3.95 -7.48
N VAL A 132 -29.59 4.37 -7.66
CA VAL A 132 -28.74 4.87 -6.56
C VAL A 132 -29.32 6.14 -5.97
N LYS A 133 -29.78 7.08 -6.80
CA LYS A 133 -30.39 8.34 -6.38
C LYS A 133 -31.65 8.13 -5.55
N ARG A 134 -32.53 7.20 -5.94
CA ARG A 134 -33.74 6.86 -5.16
C ARG A 134 -33.41 6.24 -3.81
N SER A 135 -32.43 5.34 -3.80
CA SER A 135 -31.98 4.67 -2.57
C SER A 135 -31.30 5.64 -1.60
N LEU A 136 -30.50 6.58 -2.12
CA LEU A 136 -29.86 7.63 -1.32
C LEU A 136 -30.81 8.76 -0.92
N GLY A 137 -31.84 9.08 -1.72
CA GLY A 137 -32.80 10.13 -1.42
C GLY A 137 -33.58 9.94 -0.12
N HIS A 138 -33.65 8.71 0.40
CA HIS A 138 -34.22 8.40 1.72
C HIS A 138 -33.22 8.50 2.89
N ASN A 139 -31.91 8.47 2.63
CA ASN A 139 -30.84 8.40 3.65
C ASN A 139 -29.79 9.53 3.54
N GLY A 140 -29.87 10.37 2.52
CA GLY A 140 -28.84 11.34 2.14
C GLY A 140 -28.95 12.63 2.94
N LYS A 141 -28.38 12.65 4.15
CA LYS A 141 -27.90 13.92 4.69
C LYS A 141 -26.62 14.29 3.95
N LYS A 142 -26.62 15.48 3.33
CA LYS A 142 -25.42 16.08 2.76
C LYS A 142 -24.40 16.23 3.90
N SER A 143 -23.31 15.47 3.85
CA SER A 143 -22.19 15.70 4.78
C SER A 143 -21.46 16.93 4.28
N ASP A 144 -21.82 18.08 4.84
CA ASP A 144 -21.11 19.36 4.68
C ASP A 144 -19.68 19.29 5.26
#